data_AF-A0A132GYZ9-F1
#
_entry.id   AF-A0A132GYZ9-F1
#
_cell.length_a   1.000
_cell.length_b   1.000
_cell.length_c   1.000
_cell.angle_alpha   90.00
_cell.angle_beta   90.00
_cell.angle_gamma   90.00
#
_symmetry.space_group_name_H-M   'P 1'
#
loop_
_entity.id
_entity.type
_entity.pdbx_description
1 polymer ?
#
loop_
_entity_poly.entity_id
_entity_poly.type
_entity_poly.pdbx_seq_one_letter_code
_entity_poly.pdbx_strand_id
1 'polypeptide(L)'
;MYQIFKDQIEKSKLIITGVKRNQRLGRDVGVEESMLQKMEEDCKRLESISAEIDKLHEELRKKSDEAHSVLSALKSKTQTVKKAVKSRYDQTWWTKFGIPDRR
;
A
#
# COMPACT_ATOMS: atom_id res chain seq x y z
N MET A 1 7.53 -6.93 1.36
CA MET A 1 8.22 -7.04 0.06
C MET A 1 7.45 -8.02 -0.80
N TYR A 2 7.10 -7.63 -2.02
CA TYR A 2 6.44 -8.54 -2.97
C TYR A 2 7.35 -9.73 -3.30
N GLN A 3 6.78 -10.94 -3.29
CA GLN A 3 7.54 -12.17 -3.52
C GLN A 3 8.30 -12.13 -4.86
N ILE A 4 7.69 -11.57 -5.90
CA ILE A 4 8.31 -11.43 -7.23
C ILE A 4 9.60 -10.61 -7.18
N PHE A 5 9.64 -9.53 -6.40
CA PHE A 5 10.83 -8.68 -6.27
C PHE A 5 11.93 -9.42 -5.53
N LYS A 6 11.58 -10.09 -4.43
CA LYS A 6 12.51 -10.89 -3.64
C LYS A 6 13.16 -11.99 -4.49
N ASP A 7 12.35 -12.78 -5.20
CA ASP A 7 12.83 -13.88 -6.03
C ASP A 7 13.76 -13.39 -7.15
N GLN A 8 13.43 -12.26 -7.76
CA GLN A 8 14.27 -11.69 -8.83
C GLN A 8 15.59 -11.15 -8.28
N ILE A 9 15.58 -10.48 -7.12
CA ILE A 9 16.80 -9.99 -6.47
C ILE A 9 17.72 -11.16 -6.09
N GLU A 10 17.17 -12.24 -5.51
CA GLU A 10 17.94 -13.43 -5.15
C GLU A 10 18.59 -14.07 -6.38
N LYS A 11 17.83 -14.27 -7.46
CA LYS A 11 18.36 -14.79 -8.74
C LYS A 11 19.47 -13.90 -9.31
N SER A 12 19.24 -12.59 -9.34
CA SER A 12 20.23 -11.63 -9.84
C SER A 12 21.51 -11.65 -9.01
N LYS A 13 21.41 -11.64 -7.68
CA LYS A 13 22.57 -11.72 -6.77
C LYS A 13 23.37 -13.02 -6.96
N LEU A 14 22.69 -14.15 -7.19
CA LEU A 14 23.35 -15.43 -7.48
C LEU A 14 24.13 -15.39 -8.79
N ILE A 15 23.54 -14.85 -9.86
CA ILE A 15 24.20 -14.71 -11.16
C ILE A 15 25.42 -13.80 -11.04
N ILE A 16 25.26 -12.61 -10.45
CA ILE A 16 26.36 -11.65 -10.26
C ILE A 16 27.51 -12.30 -9.51
N THR A 17 27.21 -13.00 -8.41
CA THR A 17 28.22 -13.71 -7.62
C THR A 17 28.92 -14.80 -8.44
N GLY A 18 28.17 -15.58 -9.21
CA GLY A 18 28.71 -16.64 -10.07
C GLY A 18 29.64 -16.11 -11.16
N VAL A 19 29.25 -15.02 -11.83
CA VAL A 19 30.07 -14.39 -12.87
C VAL A 19 31.30 -13.71 -12.27
N LYS A 20 31.18 -13.00 -11.13
CA LYS A 20 32.32 -12.40 -10.44
C LYS A 20 33.35 -13.42 -9.95
N ARG A 21 32.92 -14.64 -9.58
CA ARG A 21 33.84 -15.75 -9.27
C ARG A 21 34.54 -16.31 -10.50
N ASN A 22 33.94 -16.18 -11.67
CA ASN A 22 34.43 -16.73 -12.95
C ASN A 22 34.66 -15.63 -13.99
N GLN A 23 35.26 -14.49 -13.61
CA GLN A 23 35.36 -13.29 -14.46
C GLN A 23 35.98 -13.54 -15.84
N ARG A 24 36.89 -14.52 -15.98
CA ARG A 24 37.46 -14.87 -17.29
C ARG A 24 36.37 -15.44 -18.22
N LEU A 25 35.63 -16.44 -17.76
CA LEU A 25 34.54 -17.05 -18.52
C LEU A 25 33.40 -16.05 -18.77
N GLY A 26 33.12 -15.17 -17.80
CA GLY A 26 32.17 -14.07 -17.97
C GLY A 26 32.56 -13.13 -19.11
N ARG A 27 33.84 -12.74 -19.18
CA ARG A 27 34.37 -11.95 -20.29
C ARG A 27 34.34 -12.69 -21.62
N ASP A 28 34.63 -13.99 -21.62
CA ASP A 28 34.60 -14.84 -22.83
C ASP A 28 33.20 -14.89 -23.46
N VAL A 29 32.12 -14.73 -22.68
CA VAL A 29 30.73 -14.65 -23.16
C VAL A 29 30.21 -13.21 -23.31
N GLY A 30 31.09 -12.21 -23.23
CA GLY A 30 30.75 -10.81 -23.47
C GLY A 30 30.10 -10.08 -22.30
N VAL A 31 30.17 -10.61 -21.07
CA VAL A 31 29.69 -9.90 -19.88
C VAL A 31 30.74 -8.89 -19.43
N GLU A 32 30.38 -7.61 -19.48
CA GLU A 32 31.20 -6.53 -18.95
C GLU A 32 31.02 -6.35 -17.43
N GLU A 33 32.07 -5.91 -16.74
CA GLU A 33 31.99 -5.59 -15.31
C GLU A 33 31.03 -4.43 -15.03
N SER A 34 30.92 -3.47 -15.96
CA SER A 34 29.96 -2.36 -15.92
C SER A 34 28.51 -2.84 -15.83
N MET A 35 28.18 -3.92 -16.55
CA MET A 35 26.87 -4.55 -16.53
C MET A 35 26.58 -5.18 -15.17
N LEU A 36 27.55 -5.90 -14.59
CA LEU A 36 27.40 -6.50 -13.26
C LEU A 36 27.23 -5.45 -12.17
N GLN A 37 27.98 -4.35 -12.22
CA GLN A 37 27.84 -3.24 -11.29
C GLN A 37 26.44 -2.62 -11.36
N LYS A 38 25.95 -2.37 -12.58
CA LYS A 38 24.60 -1.83 -12.78
C LYS A 38 23.52 -2.79 -12.25
N MET A 39 23.69 -4.10 -12.45
CA MET A 39 22.78 -5.09 -11.87
C MET A 39 22.78 -5.07 -10.33
N GLU A 40 23.93 -4.87 -9.69
CA GLU A 40 24.01 -4.73 -8.23
C GLU A 40 23.32 -3.46 -7.73
N GLU A 41 23.49 -2.34 -8.44
CA GLU A 41 22.80 -1.08 -8.14
C GLU A 41 21.28 -1.23 -8.29
N ASP A 42 20.82 -1.86 -9.36
CA ASP A 42 19.41 -2.12 -9.61
C ASP A 42 18.80 -3.01 -8.52
N CYS A 43 19.54 -4.03 -8.05
CA CYS A 43 19.10 -4.86 -6.93
C CYS A 43 18.92 -4.04 -5.65
N LYS A 44 19.91 -3.21 -5.28
CA LYS A 44 19.83 -2.35 -4.09
C LYS A 44 18.69 -1.35 -4.19
N ARG A 45 18.50 -0.76 -5.38
CA ARG A 45 17.42 0.19 -5.64
C ARG A 45 16.06 -0.48 -5.49
N LEU A 46 15.88 -1.68 -6.04
CA LEU A 46 14.63 -2.43 -5.92
C LEU A 46 14.34 -2.84 -4.47
N GLU A 47 15.36 -3.23 -3.69
CA GLU A 47 15.22 -3.47 -2.24
C GLU A 47 14.73 -2.23 -1.51
N SER A 48 15.34 -1.07 -1.78
CA SER A 48 14.96 0.19 -1.15
C SER A 48 13.53 0.60 -1.51
N ILE A 49 13.17 0.56 -2.80
CA ILE A 49 11.82 0.89 -3.26
C ILE A 49 10.80 -0.06 -2.63
N SER A 50 11.11 -1.37 -2.58
CA SER A 50 10.18 -2.33 -1.97
C SER A 50 9.95 -2.06 -0.48
N ALA A 51 10.98 -1.66 0.26
CA ALA A 51 10.84 -1.32 1.68
C ALA A 51 9.98 -0.06 1.88
N GLU A 52 10.07 0.91 0.97
CA GLU A 52 9.23 2.10 0.98
C GLU A 52 7.77 1.76 0.69
N ILE A 53 7.51 0.88 -0.29
CA ILE A 53 6.15 0.40 -0.57
C ILE A 53 5.52 -0.28 0.65
N ASP A 54 6.27 -1.14 1.35
CA ASP A 54 5.78 -1.81 2.56
C ASP A 54 5.38 -0.79 3.64
N LYS A 55 6.19 0.26 3.83
CA LYS A 55 5.86 1.36 4.76
C LYS A 55 4.59 2.10 4.35
N LEU A 56 4.47 2.48 3.07
CA LEU A 56 3.31 3.20 2.56
C LEU A 56 2.02 2.38 2.69
N HIS A 57 2.07 1.07 2.47
CA HIS A 57 0.92 0.20 2.70
C HIS A 57 0.50 0.15 4.17
N GLU A 58 1.44 0.10 5.10
CA GLU A 58 1.12 0.12 6.52
C GLU A 58 0.50 1.46 6.94
N GLU A 59 1.02 2.57 6.42
CA GLU A 59 0.44 3.90 6.65
C GLU A 59 -0.99 4.01 6.06
N LEU A 60 -1.17 3.54 4.83
CA LEU A 60 -2.48 3.49 4.18
C LEU A 60 -3.47 2.65 4.99
N ARG A 61 -3.04 1.48 5.48
CA ARG A 61 -3.86 0.61 6.32
C ARG A 61 -4.31 1.33 7.58
N LYS A 62 -3.40 1.95 8.33
CA LYS A 62 -3.72 2.72 9.53
C LYS A 62 -4.72 3.84 9.25
N LYS A 63 -4.52 4.59 8.17
CA LYS A 63 -5.44 5.67 7.78
C LYS A 63 -6.80 5.17 7.33
N SER A 64 -6.85 4.03 6.64
CA SER A 64 -8.09 3.35 6.30
C SER A 64 -8.85 2.94 7.56
N ASP A 65 -8.20 2.29 8.52
CA ASP A 65 -8.82 1.85 9.78
C ASP A 65 -9.35 3.04 10.59
N GLU A 66 -8.57 4.12 10.68
CA GLU A 66 -8.98 5.39 11.30
C GLU A 66 -10.23 5.97 10.62
N ALA A 67 -10.25 6.06 9.29
CA ALA A 67 -11.38 6.57 8.54
C ALA A 67 -12.65 5.73 8.73
N HIS A 68 -12.54 4.40 8.72
CA HIS A 68 -13.66 3.50 8.97
C HIS A 68 -14.23 3.65 10.38
N SER A 69 -13.37 3.80 11.38
CA SER A 69 -13.76 4.05 12.77
C SER A 69 -14.54 5.36 12.90
N VAL A 70 -14.01 6.45 12.33
CA VAL A 70 -14.66 7.78 12.33
C VAL A 70 -16.00 7.72 11.61
N LEU A 71 -16.07 7.05 10.44
CA LEU A 71 -17.30 6.88 9.69
C LEU A 71 -18.37 6.14 10.50
N SER A 72 -18.00 5.06 11.19
CA SER A 72 -18.91 4.29 12.03
C SER A 72 -19.46 5.14 13.19
N ALA A 73 -18.57 5.86 13.88
CA ALA A 73 -18.96 6.76 14.95
C ALA A 73 -19.89 7.89 14.47
N LEU A 74 -19.59 8.48 13.30
CA LEU A 74 -20.41 9.51 12.69
C LEU A 74 -21.79 8.96 12.32
N LYS A 75 -21.88 7.80 11.66
CA LYS A 75 -23.15 7.14 11.33
C LYS A 75 -24.00 6.89 12.58
N SER A 76 -23.39 6.40 13.65
CA SER A 76 -24.06 6.17 14.93
C SER A 76 -24.63 7.47 15.52
N LYS A 77 -23.80 8.53 15.61
CA LYS A 77 -24.22 9.86 16.08
C LYS A 77 -25.35 10.44 15.23
N THR A 78 -25.21 10.39 13.90
CA THR A 78 -26.25 10.84 12.97
C THR A 78 -27.56 10.09 13.19
N GLN A 79 -27.51 8.77 13.42
CA GLN A 79 -28.73 7.98 13.67
C GLN A 79 -29.36 8.32 15.01
N THR A 80 -28.58 8.54 16.06
CA THR A 80 -29.08 8.99 17.36
C THR A 80 -29.78 10.33 17.26
N VAL A 81 -29.17 11.31 16.56
CA VAL A 81 -29.80 12.62 16.31
C VAL A 81 -31.11 12.46 15.54
N LYS A 82 -31.12 11.65 14.47
CA LYS A 82 -32.33 11.35 13.71
C LYS A 82 -33.43 10.79 14.61
N LYS A 83 -33.12 9.79 15.44
CA LYS A 83 -34.09 9.18 16.36
C LYS A 83 -34.66 10.19 17.35
N ALA A 84 -33.81 11.07 17.92
CA ALA A 84 -34.25 12.08 18.88
C ALA A 84 -35.19 13.13 18.27
N VAL A 85 -34.97 13.53 17.00
CA VAL A 85 -35.90 14.41 16.27
C VAL A 85 -37.21 13.67 16.00
N LYS A 86 -37.13 12.45 15.47
CA LYS A 86 -38.31 11.65 15.11
C LYS A 86 -39.20 11.29 16.30
N SER A 87 -38.64 11.17 17.50
CA SER A 87 -39.42 10.87 18.71
C SER A 87 -40.16 12.08 19.29
N ARG A 88 -39.78 13.31 18.92
CA ARG A 88 -40.34 14.55 19.47
C ARG A 88 -41.23 15.32 18.50
N TYR A 89 -41.04 15.14 17.20
CA TYR A 89 -41.72 15.92 16.18
C TYR A 89 -42.35 15.01 15.13
N ASP A 90 -43.49 15.44 14.58
CA ASP A 90 -44.17 14.76 13.48
C ASP A 90 -43.38 14.84 12.16
N GLN A 91 -43.70 13.95 11.21
CA GLN A 91 -43.04 13.83 9.91
C GLN A 91 -42.92 15.15 9.15
N THR A 92 -43.92 16.05 9.26
CA THR A 92 -43.92 17.36 8.59
C THR A 92 -42.78 18.28 9.04
N TRP A 93 -42.24 18.06 10.25
CA TRP A 93 -41.14 18.85 10.81
C TRP A 93 -39.76 18.25 10.51
N TRP A 94 -39.66 16.98 10.13
CA TRP A 94 -38.39 16.28 9.91
C TRP A 94 -37.54 16.92 8.83
N THR A 95 -38.18 17.42 7.76
CA THR A 95 -37.51 18.09 6.65
C THR A 95 -36.78 19.35 7.10
N LYS A 96 -37.29 20.07 8.12
CA LYS A 96 -36.60 21.23 8.71
C LYS A 96 -35.28 20.87 9.40
N PHE A 97 -35.12 19.61 9.81
CA PHE A 97 -33.90 19.05 10.39
C PHE A 97 -33.05 18.29 9.36
N GLY A 98 -33.34 18.42 8.06
CA GLY A 98 -32.60 17.72 7.00
C GLY A 98 -32.82 16.20 7.01
N ILE A 99 -33.88 15.72 7.65
CA ILE A 99 -34.27 14.31 7.65
C ILE A 99 -35.28 14.13 6.50
N PRO A 100 -34.89 13.54 5.37
CA PRO A 100 -35.81 13.32 4.26
C PRO A 100 -36.90 12.34 4.67
N ASP A 101 -38.14 12.64 4.29
CA ASP A 101 -39.25 11.71 4.39
C ASP A 101 -39.13 10.71 3.24
N ARG A 102 -38.69 9.48 3.55
CA ARG A 102 -38.70 8.38 2.58
C ARG A 102 -40.03 7.64 2.75
N ARG A 103 -41.09 8.22 2.21
CA ARG A 103 -42.29 7.46 1.80
C ARG A 103 -42.01 6.81 0.45
#